data_AF-A0A9W7ECZ5-F1
#
_entry.id   AF-A0A9W7ECZ5-F1
#
_cell.length_a   1.000
_cell.length_b   1.000
_cell.length_c   1.000
_cell.angle_alpha   90.00
_cell.angle_beta   90.00
_cell.angle_gamma   90.00
#
_symmetry.space_group_name_H-M   'P 1'
#
loop_
_entity.id
_entity.type
_entity.pdbx_description
1 polymer ?
#
loop_
_entity_poly.entity_id
_entity_poly.type
_entity_poly.pdbx_seq_one_letter_code
_entity_poly.pdbx_strand_id
1 'polypeptide(L)'
;MLIAYYIKLSNSPDPNANDLKVKVFQVFLTLTFIVLPSVSIKIFSTFACQRFDGDYGSYLKADFSINCNSDEHKAYQTYAALMILLFPIGVPVMYFVLLYKKREKLDPGQRLFASTTSPEGALEKALSIRAKHESEDTLLLSLRFLYSSYEPRMWWFEVFETLRRLCLTGFLVFLSPGTAAQIIFSMIMCMFAMRVYSGCSPFISNLYDSFSEVAQWQLFFTMFGALAIKVNVDEKDLQGKEYFDILLTLIQFLPALVVLLSYRRKHMREVNEDIIKPAEEGFRKMSTSVKGSEVGDIEFANFDELNESSAVTTFKTGGVLGGG
;
A
#
# COMPACT_ATOMS: atom_id res chain seq x y z
N MET A 1 1.09 -18.58 22.75
CA MET A 1 1.42 -19.87 22.10
C MET A 1 2.60 -19.77 21.14
N LEU A 2 2.58 -18.89 20.13
CA LEU A 2 3.71 -18.76 19.16
C LEU A 2 5.05 -18.36 19.81
N ILE A 3 5.05 -17.43 20.77
CA ILE A 3 6.29 -17.02 21.48
C ILE A 3 6.84 -18.18 22.32
N ALA A 4 5.99 -18.92 23.04
CA ALA A 4 6.41 -20.09 23.81
C ALA A 4 6.95 -21.20 22.90
N TYR A 5 6.33 -21.39 21.72
CA TYR A 5 6.81 -22.32 20.71
C TYR A 5 8.16 -21.88 20.12
N TYR A 6 8.34 -20.58 19.86
CA TYR A 6 9.62 -20.00 19.43
C TYR A 6 10.72 -20.20 20.47
N ILE A 7 10.46 -19.95 21.76
CA ILE A 7 11.41 -20.18 22.85
C ILE A 7 11.79 -21.67 22.93
N LYS A 8 10.82 -22.58 22.81
CA LYS A 8 11.08 -24.02 22.77
C LYS A 8 11.97 -24.39 21.59
N LEU A 9 11.70 -23.86 20.41
CA LEU A 9 12.51 -24.05 19.21
C LEU A 9 13.92 -23.47 19.35
N SER A 10 14.07 -22.34 20.03
CA SER A 10 15.38 -21.70 20.29
C SER A 10 16.36 -22.65 20.99
N ASN A 11 15.85 -23.55 21.83
CA ASN A 11 16.63 -24.51 22.59
C ASN A 11 16.86 -25.85 21.88
N SER A 12 16.29 -26.05 20.68
CA SER A 12 16.44 -27.30 19.91
C SER A 12 17.76 -27.34 19.12
N PRO A 13 18.49 -28.47 19.12
CA PRO A 13 19.76 -28.64 18.41
C PRO A 13 19.64 -29.03 16.92
N ASP A 14 18.42 -29.18 16.38
CA ASP A 14 18.16 -29.61 15.00
C ASP A 14 18.50 -28.49 13.99
N PRO A 15 19.28 -28.74 12.91
CA PRO A 15 19.55 -27.74 11.86
C PRO A 15 18.28 -27.23 11.15
N ASN A 16 17.24 -28.04 11.01
CA ASN A 16 15.95 -27.62 10.45
C ASN A 16 15.16 -26.67 11.37
N ALA A 17 15.55 -26.59 12.65
CA ALA A 17 14.93 -25.68 13.60
C ALA A 17 15.11 -24.20 13.20
N ASN A 18 16.17 -23.86 12.47
CA ASN A 18 16.45 -22.46 12.12
C ASN A 18 15.49 -21.91 11.05
N ASP A 19 15.21 -22.68 10.00
CA ASP A 19 14.20 -22.29 9.00
C ASP A 19 12.80 -22.19 9.65
N LEU A 20 12.47 -23.14 10.53
CA LEU A 20 11.19 -23.12 11.24
C LEU A 20 11.08 -21.92 12.19
N LYS A 21 12.17 -21.53 12.89
CA LYS A 21 12.22 -20.32 13.73
C LYS A 21 11.90 -19.06 12.92
N VAL A 22 12.48 -18.92 11.72
CA VAL A 22 12.22 -17.78 10.82
C VAL A 22 10.74 -17.71 10.49
N LYS A 23 10.18 -18.81 10.00
CA LYS A 23 8.77 -18.88 9.58
C LYS A 23 7.82 -18.59 10.74
N VAL A 24 8.06 -19.18 11.91
CA VAL A 24 7.25 -18.94 13.11
C VAL A 24 7.29 -17.47 13.51
N PHE A 25 8.48 -16.84 13.49
CA PHE A 25 8.61 -15.43 13.85
C PHE A 25 7.99 -14.50 12.80
N GLN A 26 8.15 -14.79 11.51
CA GLN A 26 7.46 -14.07 10.43
C GLN A 26 5.94 -14.14 10.60
N VAL A 27 5.40 -15.35 10.81
CA VAL A 27 3.95 -15.54 11.06
C VAL A 27 3.51 -14.75 12.29
N PHE A 28 4.30 -14.74 13.36
CA PHE A 28 4.02 -13.93 14.55
C PHE A 28 3.93 -12.43 14.24
N LEU A 29 4.90 -11.87 13.49
CA LEU A 29 4.88 -10.46 13.10
C LEU A 29 3.69 -10.14 12.20
N THR A 30 3.43 -10.98 11.19
CA THR A 30 2.28 -10.80 10.29
C THR A 30 0.95 -10.85 11.03
N LEU A 31 0.78 -11.80 11.96
CA LEU A 31 -0.43 -11.88 12.78
C LEU A 31 -0.58 -10.64 13.67
N THR A 32 0.51 -10.19 14.27
CA THR A 32 0.49 -8.97 15.09
C THR A 32 0.08 -7.77 14.25
N PHE A 33 0.59 -7.64 13.03
CA PHE A 33 0.21 -6.59 12.08
C PHE A 33 -1.28 -6.63 11.70
N ILE A 34 -1.82 -7.82 11.41
CA ILE A 34 -3.23 -7.98 11.04
C ILE A 34 -4.18 -7.67 12.20
N VAL A 35 -3.81 -8.12 13.41
CA VAL A 35 -4.65 -7.96 14.62
C VAL A 35 -4.59 -6.53 15.16
N LEU A 36 -3.46 -5.84 15.00
CA LEU A 36 -3.20 -4.51 15.52
C LEU A 36 -4.31 -3.49 15.23
N PRO A 37 -4.75 -3.23 13.98
CA PRO A 37 -5.76 -2.21 13.70
C PRO A 37 -7.11 -2.56 14.35
N SER A 38 -7.57 -3.80 14.22
CA SER A 38 -8.86 -4.24 14.77
C SER A 38 -8.91 -4.14 16.29
N VAL A 39 -7.85 -4.57 16.98
CA VAL A 39 -7.77 -4.52 18.44
C VAL A 39 -7.60 -3.07 18.92
N SER A 40 -6.77 -2.28 18.25
CA SER A 40 -6.54 -0.88 18.62
C SER A 40 -7.83 -0.05 18.54
N ILE A 41 -8.62 -0.21 17.48
CA ILE A 41 -9.92 0.48 17.35
C ILE A 41 -10.86 0.13 18.52
N LYS A 42 -10.91 -1.15 18.92
CA LYS A 42 -11.74 -1.58 20.05
C LYS A 42 -11.27 -0.98 21.37
N ILE A 43 -9.97 -0.99 21.63
CA ILE A 43 -9.37 -0.38 22.82
C ILE A 43 -9.71 1.12 22.88
N PHE A 44 -9.53 1.85 21.78
CA PHE A 44 -9.83 3.28 21.74
C PHE A 44 -11.33 3.57 21.88
N SER A 45 -12.19 2.70 21.35
CA SER A 45 -13.65 2.87 21.47
C SER A 45 -14.16 2.81 22.91
N THR A 46 -13.43 2.18 23.84
CA THR A 46 -13.76 2.17 25.28
C THR A 46 -13.76 3.57 25.91
N PHE A 47 -13.10 4.53 25.29
CA PHE A 47 -13.05 5.92 25.79
C PHE A 47 -14.10 6.83 25.11
N ALA A 48 -14.85 6.32 24.13
CA ALA A 48 -15.77 7.11 23.33
C ALA A 48 -17.15 7.23 23.99
N CYS A 49 -17.32 8.19 24.89
CA CYS A 49 -18.62 8.47 25.53
C CYS A 49 -19.44 9.49 24.73
N GLN A 50 -20.77 9.32 24.75
CA GLN A 50 -21.74 10.30 24.27
C GLN A 50 -22.57 10.80 25.45
N ARG A 51 -22.75 12.11 25.53
CA ARG A 51 -23.62 12.75 26.51
C ARG A 51 -24.98 12.99 25.88
N PHE A 52 -26.04 12.65 26.60
CA PHE A 52 -27.42 12.93 26.18
C PHE A 52 -27.97 14.12 26.98
N ASP A 53 -28.84 14.89 26.34
CA ASP A 53 -29.44 16.10 26.92
C ASP A 53 -30.50 15.77 27.97
N GLY A 54 -30.59 16.54 29.05
CA GLY A 54 -31.63 16.40 30.07
C GLY A 54 -31.43 15.18 30.98
N ASP A 55 -30.50 15.28 31.94
CA ASP A 55 -30.19 14.33 33.04
C ASP A 55 -30.06 12.82 32.72
N TYR A 56 -30.21 12.38 31.46
CA TYR A 56 -30.06 10.99 31.06
C TYR A 56 -28.63 10.48 31.23
N GLY A 57 -27.63 11.38 31.37
CA GLY A 57 -26.25 11.03 31.67
C GLY A 57 -25.39 10.81 30.41
N SER A 58 -24.31 10.04 30.56
CA SER A 58 -23.40 9.73 29.47
C SER A 58 -23.20 8.23 29.33
N TYR A 59 -23.24 7.74 28.09
CA TYR A 59 -23.15 6.33 27.75
C TYR A 59 -22.10 6.08 26.69
N LEU A 60 -21.58 4.84 26.65
CA LEU A 60 -20.56 4.44 25.70
C LEU A 60 -21.13 4.40 24.27
N LYS A 61 -20.46 5.03 23.29
CA LYS A 61 -20.92 5.06 21.89
C LYS A 61 -20.97 3.69 21.22
N ALA A 62 -20.09 2.78 21.66
CA ALA A 62 -20.06 1.41 21.16
C ALA A 62 -21.23 0.57 21.69
N ASP A 63 -21.76 0.91 22.86
CA ASP A 63 -22.87 0.23 23.54
C ASP A 63 -23.57 1.18 24.52
N PHE A 64 -24.75 1.69 24.13
CA PHE A 64 -25.51 2.65 24.92
C PHE A 64 -26.14 2.05 26.20
N SER A 65 -26.02 0.74 26.45
CA SER A 65 -26.44 0.15 27.73
C SER A 65 -25.46 0.44 28.88
N ILE A 66 -24.22 0.83 28.56
CA ILE A 66 -23.15 1.05 29.54
C ILE A 66 -23.06 2.54 29.89
N ASN A 67 -23.32 2.88 31.15
CA ASN A 67 -23.16 4.24 31.67
C ASN A 67 -21.67 4.56 31.91
N CYS A 68 -21.19 5.65 31.31
CA CYS A 68 -19.78 6.02 31.39
C CYS A 68 -19.30 6.44 32.79
N ASN A 69 -20.23 6.81 33.68
CA ASN A 69 -19.93 7.20 35.06
C ASN A 69 -19.88 6.01 36.03
N SER A 70 -20.28 4.81 35.60
CA SER A 70 -20.30 3.61 36.45
C SER A 70 -18.88 3.16 36.81
N ASP A 71 -18.72 2.53 37.97
CA ASP A 71 -17.43 1.99 38.39
C ASP A 71 -16.99 0.80 37.54
N GLU A 72 -17.96 0.06 36.97
CA GLU A 72 -17.70 -1.00 35.99
C GLU A 72 -17.00 -0.45 34.75
N HIS A 73 -17.49 0.68 34.21
CA HIS A 73 -16.88 1.30 33.04
C HIS A 73 -15.47 1.83 33.34
N LYS A 74 -15.24 2.40 34.54
CA LYS A 74 -13.89 2.84 34.96
C LYS A 74 -12.90 1.67 35.02
N ALA A 75 -13.35 0.47 35.40
CA ALA A 75 -12.52 -0.73 35.36
C ALA A 75 -12.14 -1.10 33.91
N TYR A 76 -13.10 -1.06 32.98
CA TYR A 76 -12.82 -1.28 31.54
C TYR A 76 -11.87 -0.23 30.97
N GLN A 77 -12.02 1.06 31.34
CA GLN A 77 -11.11 2.13 30.93
C GLN A 77 -9.69 1.90 31.44
N THR A 78 -9.53 1.43 32.69
CA THR A 78 -8.22 1.12 33.27
C THR A 78 -7.55 -0.03 32.51
N TYR A 79 -8.29 -1.10 32.22
CA TYR A 79 -7.78 -2.21 31.41
C TYR A 79 -7.42 -1.75 29.98
N ALA A 80 -8.28 -0.97 29.34
CA ALA A 80 -8.04 -0.43 28.01
C ALA A 80 -6.79 0.46 27.97
N ALA A 81 -6.55 1.29 28.98
CA ALA A 81 -5.37 2.14 29.08
C ALA A 81 -4.07 1.31 29.11
N LEU A 82 -4.05 0.20 29.85
CA LEU A 82 -2.92 -0.74 29.84
C LEU A 82 -2.73 -1.40 28.46
N MET A 83 -3.83 -1.74 27.78
CA MET A 83 -3.78 -2.34 26.44
C MET A 83 -3.31 -1.35 25.36
N ILE A 84 -3.50 -0.04 25.53
CA ILE A 84 -2.92 0.99 24.64
C ILE A 84 -1.39 0.87 24.61
N LEU A 85 -0.77 0.68 25.78
CA LEU A 85 0.69 0.51 25.88
C LEU A 85 1.16 -0.76 25.16
N LEU A 86 0.36 -1.83 25.20
CA LEU A 86 0.73 -3.12 24.61
C LEU A 86 0.56 -3.13 23.08
N PHE A 87 -0.57 -2.63 22.58
CA PHE A 87 -0.94 -2.77 21.16
C PHE A 87 -0.58 -1.50 20.34
N PRO A 88 -1.35 -0.39 20.39
CA PRO A 88 -1.06 0.82 19.62
C PRO A 88 0.35 1.39 19.79
N ILE A 89 0.96 1.25 20.98
CA ILE A 89 2.30 1.78 21.25
C ILE A 89 3.35 0.68 21.19
N GLY A 90 3.11 -0.44 21.89
CA GLY A 90 4.09 -1.52 22.03
C GLY A 90 4.48 -2.17 20.69
N VAL A 91 3.51 -2.41 19.80
CA VAL A 91 3.80 -3.06 18.51
C VAL A 91 4.63 -2.17 17.58
N PRO A 92 4.28 -0.90 17.30
CA PRO A 92 5.15 -0.03 16.49
C PRO A 92 6.53 0.18 17.10
N VAL A 93 6.64 0.33 18.43
CA VAL A 93 7.93 0.46 19.12
C VAL A 93 8.76 -0.82 18.95
N MET A 94 8.15 -2.00 19.09
CA MET A 94 8.82 -3.28 18.85
C MET A 94 9.34 -3.37 17.41
N TYR A 95 8.52 -3.04 16.41
CA TYR A 95 8.95 -3.04 15.00
C TYR A 95 10.13 -2.09 14.78
N PHE A 96 10.03 -0.86 15.30
CA PHE A 96 11.10 0.12 15.18
C PHE A 96 12.40 -0.35 15.83
N VAL A 97 12.34 -0.87 17.05
CA VAL A 97 13.54 -1.35 17.77
C VAL A 97 14.19 -2.53 17.04
N LEU A 98 13.41 -3.49 16.55
CA LEU A 98 13.92 -4.65 15.82
C LEU A 98 14.62 -4.23 14.52
N LEU A 99 14.00 -3.31 13.75
CA LEU A 99 14.57 -2.80 12.52
C LEU A 99 15.79 -1.91 12.77
N TYR A 100 15.74 -1.02 13.77
CA TYR A 100 16.83 -0.12 14.12
C TYR A 100 18.10 -0.88 14.55
N LYS A 101 17.94 -1.98 15.32
CA LYS A 101 19.06 -2.86 15.69
C LYS A 101 19.74 -3.53 14.49
N LYS A 102 19.06 -3.64 13.35
CA LYS A 102 19.57 -4.24 12.11
C LYS A 102 19.75 -3.23 10.97
N ARG A 103 19.64 -1.92 11.26
CA ARG A 103 19.65 -0.85 10.24
C ARG A 103 20.86 -0.88 9.32
N GLU A 104 22.05 -1.22 9.83
CA GLU A 104 23.29 -1.23 9.06
C GLU A 104 23.31 -2.38 8.03
N LYS A 105 22.62 -3.48 8.34
CA LYS A 105 22.44 -4.58 7.38
C LYS A 105 21.31 -4.29 6.38
N LEU A 106 20.31 -3.50 6.80
CA LEU A 106 19.15 -3.12 5.98
C LEU A 106 19.48 -2.02 4.97
N ASP A 107 20.24 -1.00 5.38
CA ASP A 107 20.75 0.08 4.53
C ASP A 107 22.28 0.02 4.47
N PRO A 108 22.85 -0.69 3.49
CA PRO A 108 24.31 -0.77 3.30
C PRO A 108 24.91 0.54 2.74
N GLY A 109 24.13 1.63 2.68
CA GLY A 109 24.57 2.93 2.18
C GLY A 109 24.06 3.23 0.77
N GLN A 110 22.77 2.98 0.50
CA GLN A 110 22.17 3.26 -0.82
C GLN A 110 22.42 4.70 -1.29
N ARG A 111 22.32 5.67 -0.37
CA ARG A 111 22.58 7.10 -0.66
C ARG A 111 24.04 7.36 -1.04
N LEU A 112 24.98 6.60 -0.47
CA LEU A 112 26.39 6.71 -0.81
C LEU A 112 26.62 6.21 -2.24
N PHE A 113 26.03 5.09 -2.63
CA PHE A 113 26.15 4.57 -4.00
C PHE A 113 25.57 5.55 -5.03
N ALA A 114 24.46 6.21 -4.72
CA ALA A 114 23.84 7.21 -5.59
C ALA A 114 24.73 8.43 -5.88
N SER A 115 25.79 8.67 -5.09
CA SER A 115 26.77 9.73 -5.38
C SER A 115 27.76 9.37 -6.49
N THR A 116 27.93 8.08 -6.78
CA THR A 116 28.96 7.56 -7.70
C THR A 116 28.35 6.91 -8.95
N THR A 117 27.07 6.51 -8.91
CA THR A 117 26.39 5.80 -10.00
C THR A 117 24.97 6.32 -10.21
N SER A 118 24.24 5.79 -11.21
CA SER A 118 22.85 6.12 -11.45
C SER A 118 21.96 5.73 -10.24
N PRO A 119 20.81 6.40 -10.03
CA PRO A 119 19.90 6.05 -8.94
C PRO A 119 19.44 4.58 -8.96
N GLU A 120 19.18 4.05 -10.15
CA GLU A 120 18.75 2.66 -10.37
C GLU A 120 19.88 1.68 -10.04
N GLY A 121 21.12 1.95 -10.49
CA GLY A 121 22.28 1.13 -10.17
C GLY A 121 22.64 1.16 -8.68
N ALA A 122 22.42 2.30 -8.01
CA ALA A 122 22.61 2.43 -6.57
C ALA A 122 21.60 1.59 -5.77
N LEU A 123 20.33 1.56 -6.21
CA LEU A 123 19.29 0.74 -5.63
C LEU A 123 19.59 -0.76 -5.83
N GLU A 124 19.92 -1.18 -7.05
CA GLU A 124 20.26 -2.57 -7.36
C GLU A 124 21.45 -3.08 -6.52
N LYS A 125 22.51 -2.26 -6.42
CA LYS A 125 23.67 -2.58 -5.58
C LYS A 125 23.31 -2.70 -4.10
N ALA A 126 22.49 -1.79 -3.57
CA ALA A 126 22.06 -1.85 -2.18
C ALA A 126 21.18 -3.08 -1.91
N LEU A 127 20.30 -3.44 -2.84
CA LEU A 127 19.43 -4.62 -2.75
C LEU A 127 20.22 -5.93 -2.78
N SER A 128 21.24 -6.05 -3.63
CA SER A 128 22.10 -7.24 -3.69
C SER A 128 22.90 -7.46 -2.41
N ILE A 129 23.43 -6.39 -1.81
CA ILE A 129 24.11 -6.46 -0.50
C ILE A 129 23.12 -6.85 0.61
N ARG A 130 21.93 -6.25 0.63
CA ARG A 130 20.88 -6.61 1.59
C ARG A 130 20.49 -8.09 1.48
N ALA A 131 20.35 -8.61 0.26
CA ALA A 131 20.05 -10.03 0.02
C ALA A 131 21.16 -10.96 0.55
N LYS A 132 22.43 -10.55 0.48
CA LYS A 132 23.53 -11.28 1.11
C LYS A 132 23.44 -11.26 2.64
N HIS A 133 23.11 -10.13 3.25
CA HIS A 133 22.91 -10.07 4.69
C HIS A 133 21.71 -10.92 5.15
N GLU A 134 20.67 -11.04 4.33
CA GLU A 134 19.50 -11.89 4.62
C GLU A 134 19.84 -13.37 4.67
N SER A 135 20.75 -13.86 3.82
CA SER A 135 21.18 -15.26 3.85
C SER A 135 22.08 -15.58 5.05
N GLU A 136 22.79 -14.59 5.58
CA GLU A 136 23.71 -14.74 6.72
C GLU A 136 23.03 -14.54 8.08
N ASP A 137 21.97 -13.72 8.17
CA ASP A 137 21.32 -13.34 9.42
C ASP A 137 19.86 -13.80 9.46
N THR A 138 19.63 -14.94 10.12
CA THR A 138 18.30 -15.55 10.32
C THR A 138 17.29 -14.60 10.96
N LEU A 139 17.74 -13.71 11.88
CA LEU A 139 16.85 -12.74 12.50
C LEU A 139 16.46 -11.65 11.51
N LEU A 140 17.40 -11.17 10.68
CA LEU A 140 17.09 -10.21 9.61
C LEU A 140 16.05 -10.78 8.65
N LEU A 141 16.24 -12.03 8.20
CA LEU A 141 15.31 -12.73 7.31
C LEU A 141 13.91 -12.85 7.94
N SER A 142 13.84 -13.05 9.26
CA SER A 142 12.57 -13.10 9.98
C SER A 142 11.81 -11.76 10.04
N LEU A 143 12.51 -10.63 9.87
CA LEU A 143 11.93 -9.29 9.82
C LEU A 143 11.46 -8.90 8.41
N ARG A 144 11.67 -9.76 7.40
CA ARG A 144 11.45 -9.46 5.98
C ARG A 144 10.07 -8.87 5.67
N PHE A 145 9.03 -9.33 6.38
CA PHE A 145 7.68 -8.78 6.26
C PHE A 145 7.62 -7.25 6.43
N LEU A 146 8.45 -6.69 7.32
CA LEU A 146 8.42 -5.27 7.67
C LEU A 146 9.17 -4.37 6.68
N TYR A 147 10.07 -4.89 5.84
CA TYR A 147 10.93 -4.05 5.02
C TYR A 147 11.03 -4.46 3.56
N SER A 148 10.57 -5.66 3.17
CA SER A 148 10.84 -6.23 1.84
C SER A 148 10.32 -5.39 0.68
N SER A 149 9.22 -4.66 0.89
CA SER A 149 8.57 -3.83 -0.13
C SER A 149 9.26 -2.47 -0.31
N TYR A 150 10.13 -2.09 0.62
CA TYR A 150 10.73 -0.75 0.69
C TYR A 150 12.19 -0.75 0.26
N GLU A 151 12.63 0.40 -0.24
CA GLU A 151 14.03 0.63 -0.54
C GLU A 151 14.90 0.50 0.74
N PRO A 152 16.16 0.04 0.62
CA PRO A 152 17.10 -0.05 1.73
C PRO A 152 17.16 1.21 2.61
N ARG A 153 17.22 2.40 2.01
CA ARG A 153 17.24 3.68 2.75
C ARG A 153 15.97 3.98 3.56
N MET A 154 14.87 3.28 3.28
CA MET A 154 13.53 3.46 3.84
C MET A 154 13.11 2.29 4.75
N TRP A 155 14.07 1.61 5.38
CA TRP A 155 13.83 0.47 6.27
C TRP A 155 12.79 0.71 7.40
N TRP A 156 12.57 1.97 7.80
CA TRP A 156 11.64 2.36 8.87
C TRP A 156 10.21 2.63 8.38
N PHE A 157 9.96 2.60 7.07
CA PHE A 157 8.72 3.13 6.49
C PHE A 157 7.47 2.36 6.93
N GLU A 158 7.57 1.05 7.17
CA GLU A 158 6.46 0.24 7.69
C GLU A 158 5.98 0.71 9.07
N VAL A 159 6.90 1.16 9.93
CA VAL A 159 6.56 1.73 11.23
C VAL A 159 5.75 3.01 11.04
N PHE A 160 6.16 3.85 10.10
CA PHE A 160 5.41 5.06 9.75
C PHE A 160 4.01 4.71 9.19
N GLU A 161 3.89 3.73 8.30
CA GLU A 161 2.60 3.25 7.76
C GLU A 161 1.68 2.80 8.89
N THR A 162 2.22 2.00 9.82
CA THR A 162 1.50 1.48 10.98
C THR A 162 1.01 2.62 11.89
N LEU A 163 1.88 3.59 12.22
CA LEU A 163 1.51 4.74 13.05
C LEU A 163 0.46 5.61 12.36
N ARG A 164 0.61 5.90 11.07
CA ARG A 164 -0.38 6.63 10.27
C ARG A 164 -1.74 5.94 10.31
N ARG A 165 -1.77 4.62 10.10
CA ARG A 165 -2.99 3.81 10.16
C ARG A 165 -3.65 3.90 11.53
N LEU A 166 -2.89 3.74 12.62
CA LEU A 166 -3.39 3.84 13.99
C LEU A 166 -3.93 5.23 14.32
N CYS A 167 -3.27 6.29 13.84
CA CYS A 167 -3.74 7.65 14.03
C CYS A 167 -5.08 7.87 13.31
N LEU A 168 -5.21 7.41 12.06
CA LEU A 168 -6.40 7.61 11.22
C LEU A 168 -7.59 6.71 11.58
N THR A 169 -7.38 5.56 12.22
CA THR A 169 -8.50 4.68 12.60
C THR A 169 -8.82 4.71 14.09
N GLY A 170 -7.85 5.03 14.93
CA GLY A 170 -7.95 4.90 16.37
C GLY A 170 -7.84 6.21 17.13
N PHE A 171 -6.72 6.92 17.00
CA PHE A 171 -6.44 8.14 17.78
C PHE A 171 -7.50 9.24 17.59
N LEU A 172 -8.07 9.35 16.39
CA LEU A 172 -9.13 10.33 16.11
C LEU A 172 -10.37 10.17 16.99
N VAL A 173 -10.59 9.03 17.64
CA VAL A 173 -11.68 8.84 18.60
C VAL A 173 -11.59 9.83 19.77
N PHE A 174 -10.38 10.24 20.16
CA PHE A 174 -10.15 11.21 21.23
C PHE A 174 -10.33 12.67 20.80
N LEU A 175 -10.34 12.93 19.48
CA LEU A 175 -10.44 14.29 18.94
C LEU A 175 -11.89 14.60 18.55
N SER A 176 -12.60 15.31 19.43
CA SER A 176 -13.95 15.87 19.20
C SER A 176 -14.88 14.95 18.39
N PRO A 177 -15.20 13.75 18.90
CA PRO A 177 -15.76 12.67 18.10
C PRO A 177 -17.14 13.00 17.54
N GLY A 178 -17.29 12.91 16.22
CA GLY A 178 -18.53 13.21 15.49
C GLY A 178 -18.69 14.67 15.09
N THR A 179 -17.66 15.51 15.27
CA THR A 179 -17.66 16.92 14.84
C THR A 179 -16.93 17.11 13.50
N ALA A 180 -17.18 18.24 12.83
CA ALA A 180 -16.42 18.63 11.63
C ALA A 180 -14.93 18.83 11.94
N ALA A 181 -14.57 19.25 13.16
CA ALA A 181 -13.18 19.41 13.58
C ALA A 181 -12.40 18.09 13.53
N GLN A 182 -13.02 16.96 13.91
CA GLN A 182 -12.39 15.65 13.79
C GLN A 182 -12.01 15.33 12.33
N ILE A 183 -12.90 15.64 11.38
CA ILE A 183 -12.65 15.41 9.94
C ILE A 183 -11.50 16.30 9.46
N ILE A 184 -11.45 17.57 9.89
CA ILE A 184 -10.36 18.49 9.55
C ILE A 184 -9.01 17.96 10.09
N PHE A 185 -8.96 17.45 11.32
CA PHE A 185 -7.74 16.80 11.85
C PHE A 185 -7.32 15.60 10.99
N SER A 186 -8.27 14.76 10.55
CA SER A 186 -7.99 13.66 9.61
C SER A 186 -7.40 14.17 8.29
N MET A 187 -7.93 15.26 7.73
CA MET A 187 -7.44 15.86 6.50
C MET A 187 -5.99 16.36 6.65
N ILE A 188 -5.66 17.03 7.75
CA ILE A 188 -4.29 17.48 8.05
C ILE A 188 -3.33 16.29 8.12
N MET A 189 -3.74 15.19 8.78
CA MET A 189 -2.96 13.95 8.85
C MET A 189 -2.77 13.31 7.47
N CYS A 190 -3.80 13.31 6.62
CA CYS A 190 -3.69 12.84 5.23
C CYS A 190 -2.72 13.69 4.41
N MET A 191 -2.76 15.02 4.56
CA MET A 191 -1.82 15.93 3.86
C MET A 191 -0.38 15.71 4.33
N PHE A 192 -0.16 15.55 5.64
CA PHE A 192 1.16 15.20 6.17
C PHE A 192 1.65 13.88 5.61
N ALA A 193 0.81 12.85 5.60
CA ALA A 193 1.16 11.55 5.03
C ALA A 193 1.51 11.67 3.54
N MET A 194 0.69 12.37 2.76
CA MET A 194 0.93 12.64 1.34
C MET A 194 2.31 13.26 1.10
N ARG A 195 2.69 14.26 1.92
CA ARG A 195 4.01 14.88 1.83
C ARG A 195 5.16 13.90 2.09
N VAL A 196 4.96 12.96 3.02
CA VAL A 196 5.93 11.89 3.32
C VAL A 196 6.02 10.89 2.16
N TYR A 197 4.90 10.42 1.60
CA TYR A 197 4.90 9.51 0.44
C TYR A 197 5.58 10.13 -0.78
N SER A 198 5.16 11.34 -1.17
CA SER A 198 5.71 12.07 -2.32
C SER A 198 7.17 12.48 -2.11
N GLY A 199 7.56 12.82 -0.87
CA GLY A 199 8.93 13.23 -0.55
C GLY A 199 9.93 12.10 -0.40
N CYS A 200 9.47 10.91 0.03
CA CYS A 200 10.37 9.80 0.33
C CYS A 200 10.49 8.79 -0.81
N SER A 201 9.43 8.57 -1.61
CA SER A 201 9.35 7.49 -2.61
C SER A 201 9.87 6.17 -2.05
N PRO A 202 9.14 5.57 -1.09
CA PRO A 202 9.68 4.54 -0.24
C PRO A 202 9.77 3.15 -0.86
N PHE A 203 9.06 2.88 -1.97
CA PHE A 203 8.95 1.54 -2.53
C PHE A 203 10.06 1.24 -3.53
N ILE A 204 10.40 -0.06 -3.66
CA ILE A 204 11.43 -0.50 -4.62
C ILE A 204 11.00 -0.25 -6.07
N SER A 205 9.70 -0.27 -6.35
CA SER A 205 9.15 -0.04 -7.69
C SER A 205 8.37 1.26 -7.72
N ASN A 206 8.75 2.13 -8.66
CA ASN A 206 8.11 3.42 -8.93
C ASN A 206 6.59 3.33 -9.16
N LEU A 207 6.10 2.16 -9.61
CA LEU A 207 4.67 1.92 -9.77
C LEU A 207 3.96 1.91 -8.42
N TYR A 208 4.55 1.30 -7.40
CA TYR A 208 3.99 1.25 -6.04
C TYR A 208 4.09 2.60 -5.34
N ASP A 209 5.12 3.40 -5.61
CA ASP A 209 5.19 4.80 -5.16
C ASP A 209 4.02 5.61 -5.73
N SER A 210 3.83 5.56 -7.06
CA SER A 210 2.74 6.26 -7.74
C SER A 210 1.38 5.79 -7.22
N PHE A 211 1.18 4.48 -7.08
CA PHE A 211 -0.05 3.91 -6.53
C PHE A 211 -0.33 4.41 -5.11
N SER A 212 0.69 4.41 -4.26
CA SER A 212 0.54 4.81 -2.86
C SER A 212 0.29 6.31 -2.70
N GLU A 213 0.92 7.14 -3.54
CA GLU A 213 0.64 8.57 -3.62
C GLU A 213 -0.81 8.83 -4.05
N VAL A 214 -1.28 8.14 -5.10
CA VAL A 214 -2.67 8.25 -5.56
C VAL A 214 -3.65 7.77 -4.48
N ALA A 215 -3.31 6.75 -3.70
CA ALA A 215 -4.10 6.32 -2.55
C ALA A 215 -4.18 7.40 -1.45
N GLN A 216 -3.12 8.18 -1.21
CA GLN A 216 -3.19 9.30 -0.26
C GLN A 216 -4.10 10.42 -0.76
N TRP A 217 -4.06 10.73 -2.06
CA TRP A 217 -4.99 11.68 -2.67
C TRP A 217 -6.44 11.21 -2.54
N GLN A 218 -6.70 9.93 -2.79
CA GLN A 218 -8.02 9.34 -2.60
C GLN A 218 -8.51 9.48 -1.15
N LEU A 219 -7.67 9.16 -0.16
CA LEU A 219 -8.02 9.31 1.26
C LEU A 219 -8.35 10.77 1.64
N PHE A 220 -7.61 11.74 1.08
CA PHE A 220 -7.89 13.16 1.30
C PHE A 220 -9.27 13.54 0.75
N PHE A 221 -9.59 13.18 -0.50
CA PHE A 221 -10.88 13.50 -1.10
C PHE A 221 -12.05 12.80 -0.41
N THR A 222 -11.85 11.59 0.10
CA THR A 222 -12.85 10.92 0.94
C THR A 222 -13.14 11.70 2.22
N MET A 223 -12.12 12.21 2.90
CA MET A 223 -12.31 13.04 4.10
C MET A 223 -12.93 14.40 3.75
N PHE A 224 -12.57 14.98 2.61
CA PHE A 224 -13.20 16.21 2.11
C PHE A 224 -14.69 16.01 1.83
N GLY A 225 -15.07 14.93 1.15
CA GLY A 225 -16.47 14.56 0.92
C GLY A 225 -17.22 14.36 2.24
N ALA A 226 -16.61 13.68 3.21
CA ALA A 226 -17.18 13.52 4.54
C ALA A 226 -17.40 14.86 5.26
N LEU A 227 -16.48 15.82 5.14
CA LEU A 227 -16.64 17.17 5.69
C LEU A 227 -17.80 17.90 5.02
N ALA A 228 -17.88 17.82 3.70
CA ALA A 228 -18.90 18.53 2.93
C ALA A 228 -20.32 18.00 3.21
N ILE A 229 -20.47 16.68 3.38
CA ILE A 229 -21.70 16.06 3.90
C ILE A 229 -21.97 16.56 5.33
N LYS A 230 -20.93 16.63 6.18
CA LYS A 230 -21.08 16.98 7.59
C LYS A 230 -21.53 18.43 7.82
N VAL A 231 -21.18 19.35 6.93
CA VAL A 231 -21.54 20.77 7.02
C VAL A 231 -22.78 21.12 6.19
N ASN A 232 -23.50 20.12 5.67
CA ASN A 232 -24.73 20.26 4.89
C ASN A 232 -24.60 21.34 3.79
N VAL A 233 -23.57 21.25 2.94
CA VAL A 233 -23.30 22.24 1.87
C VAL A 233 -24.50 22.42 0.91
N ASP A 234 -25.39 21.43 0.84
CA ASP A 234 -26.43 21.23 -0.15
C ASP A 234 -27.88 21.40 0.38
N GLU A 235 -28.06 21.90 1.61
CA GLU A 235 -29.34 21.83 2.34
C GLU A 235 -30.52 22.61 1.73
N LYS A 236 -30.34 23.37 0.64
CA LYS A 236 -31.36 24.30 0.11
C LYS A 236 -31.88 24.01 -1.30
N ASP A 237 -31.27 23.10 -2.07
CA ASP A 237 -31.69 22.82 -3.45
C ASP A 237 -31.51 21.34 -3.82
N LEU A 238 -32.60 20.67 -4.21
CA LEU A 238 -32.60 19.26 -4.62
C LEU A 238 -31.74 19.03 -5.86
N GLN A 239 -31.74 19.97 -6.82
CA GLN A 239 -30.88 19.87 -8.00
C GLN A 239 -29.40 20.07 -7.60
N GLY A 240 -29.12 21.06 -6.76
CA GLY A 240 -27.78 21.30 -6.22
C GLY A 240 -27.20 20.09 -5.50
N LYS A 241 -28.04 19.36 -4.74
CA LYS A 241 -27.67 18.11 -4.06
C LYS A 241 -27.27 17.01 -5.04
N GLU A 242 -28.07 16.75 -6.08
CA GLU A 242 -27.76 15.70 -7.07
C GLU A 242 -26.43 15.97 -7.79
N TYR A 243 -26.19 17.20 -8.24
CA TYR A 243 -24.92 17.56 -8.88
C TYR A 243 -23.74 17.44 -7.92
N PHE A 244 -23.94 17.84 -6.66
CA PHE A 244 -22.92 17.75 -5.62
C PHE A 244 -22.55 16.28 -5.32
N ASP A 245 -23.53 15.40 -5.21
CA ASP A 245 -23.32 13.96 -4.99
C ASP A 245 -22.63 13.29 -6.19
N ILE A 246 -23.03 13.63 -7.43
CA ILE A 246 -22.37 13.17 -8.66
C ILE A 246 -20.90 13.63 -8.68
N LEU A 247 -20.63 14.89 -8.36
CA LEU A 247 -19.28 15.45 -8.31
C LEU A 247 -18.41 14.72 -7.28
N LEU A 248 -18.92 14.51 -6.06
CA LEU A 248 -18.23 13.75 -5.01
C LEU A 248 -17.99 12.28 -5.40
N THR A 249 -18.89 11.70 -6.18
CA THR A 249 -18.72 10.35 -6.71
C THR A 249 -17.60 10.31 -7.76
N LEU A 250 -17.62 11.22 -8.73
CA LEU A 250 -16.61 11.27 -9.80
C LEU A 250 -15.20 11.54 -9.27
N ILE A 251 -15.05 12.47 -8.32
CA ILE A 251 -13.74 12.80 -7.72
C ILE A 251 -13.12 11.60 -6.98
N GLN A 252 -13.94 10.69 -6.46
CA GLN A 252 -13.48 9.49 -5.77
C GLN A 252 -12.95 8.41 -6.75
N PHE A 253 -13.43 8.36 -7.99
CA PHE A 253 -12.97 7.41 -9.02
C PHE A 253 -11.79 7.92 -9.86
N LEU A 254 -11.55 9.24 -9.89
CA LEU A 254 -10.47 9.85 -10.66
C LEU A 254 -9.07 9.30 -10.28
N PRO A 255 -8.71 9.13 -9.00
CA PRO A 255 -7.48 8.46 -8.58
C PRO A 255 -7.30 7.06 -9.20
N ALA A 256 -8.35 6.22 -9.15
CA ALA A 256 -8.30 4.87 -9.72
C ALA A 256 -8.08 4.89 -11.24
N LEU A 257 -8.72 5.83 -11.96
CA LEU A 257 -8.51 6.03 -13.39
C LEU A 257 -7.06 6.43 -13.71
N VAL A 258 -6.46 7.34 -12.92
CA VAL A 258 -5.05 7.74 -13.08
C VAL A 258 -4.12 6.55 -12.94
N VAL A 259 -4.34 5.69 -11.94
CA VAL A 259 -3.56 4.44 -11.76
C VAL A 259 -3.71 3.54 -12.98
N LEU A 260 -4.94 3.26 -13.43
CA LEU A 260 -5.18 2.39 -14.58
C LEU A 260 -4.50 2.90 -15.85
N LEU A 261 -4.57 4.22 -16.11
CA LEU A 261 -3.90 4.84 -17.24
C LEU A 261 -2.37 4.78 -17.10
N SER A 262 -1.82 4.99 -15.90
CA SER A 262 -0.38 4.89 -15.64
C SER A 262 0.15 3.47 -15.86
N TYR A 263 -0.58 2.47 -15.37
CA TYR A 263 -0.27 1.06 -15.57
C TYR A 263 -0.32 0.69 -17.06
N ARG A 264 -1.41 1.09 -17.75
CA ARG A 264 -1.55 0.82 -19.19
C ARG A 264 -0.44 1.47 -20.00
N ARG A 265 -0.06 2.71 -19.69
CA ARG A 265 1.07 3.40 -20.36
C ARG A 265 2.39 2.67 -20.13
N LYS A 266 2.66 2.22 -18.90
CA LYS A 266 3.88 1.48 -18.58
C LYS A 266 3.94 0.14 -19.33
N HIS A 267 2.87 -0.64 -19.28
CA HIS A 267 2.78 -1.90 -20.02
C HIS A 267 2.97 -1.69 -21.53
N MET A 268 2.34 -0.66 -22.10
CA MET A 268 2.53 -0.33 -23.52
C MET A 268 3.98 0.09 -23.85
N ARG A 269 4.68 0.78 -22.93
CA ARG A 269 6.10 1.11 -23.12
C ARG A 269 6.98 -0.12 -23.12
N GLU A 270 6.78 -1.05 -22.19
CA GLU A 270 7.53 -2.31 -22.10
C GLU A 270 7.33 -3.15 -23.37
N VAL A 271 6.07 -3.34 -23.80
CA VAL A 271 5.76 -4.02 -25.08
C VAL A 271 6.42 -3.31 -26.28
N ASN A 272 6.43 -1.98 -26.29
CA ASN A 272 7.01 -1.23 -27.40
C ASN A 272 8.54 -1.36 -27.47
N GLU A 273 9.24 -1.30 -26.34
CA GLU A 273 10.70 -1.49 -26.27
C GLU A 273 11.11 -2.93 -26.54
N ASP A 274 10.41 -3.92 -25.98
CA ASP A 274 10.84 -5.32 -26.00
C ASP A 274 10.37 -6.07 -27.26
N ILE A 275 9.23 -5.70 -27.84
CA ILE A 275 8.61 -6.43 -28.96
C ILE A 275 8.62 -5.59 -30.23
N ILE A 276 8.11 -4.36 -30.18
CA ILE A 276 7.85 -3.56 -31.38
C ILE A 276 9.17 -3.09 -32.01
N LYS A 277 10.05 -2.44 -31.24
CA LYS A 277 11.32 -1.92 -31.78
C LYS A 277 12.25 -3.01 -32.35
N PRO A 278 12.48 -4.15 -31.67
CA PRO A 278 13.33 -5.21 -32.22
C PRO A 278 12.73 -5.84 -33.47
N ALA A 279 11.40 -5.98 -33.53
CA ALA A 279 10.71 -6.46 -34.73
C ALA A 279 10.89 -5.48 -35.90
N GLU A 280 10.72 -4.17 -35.69
CA GLU A 280 10.94 -3.13 -36.72
C GLU A 280 12.38 -3.14 -37.24
N GLU A 281 13.38 -3.26 -36.36
CA GLU A 281 14.78 -3.38 -36.76
C GLU A 281 15.06 -4.66 -37.56
N GLY A 282 14.44 -5.78 -37.18
CA GLY A 282 14.52 -7.06 -37.90
C GLY A 282 13.95 -6.94 -39.33
N PHE A 283 12.75 -6.38 -39.46
CA PHE A 283 12.11 -6.13 -40.76
C PHE A 283 12.94 -5.18 -41.63
N ARG A 284 13.50 -4.11 -41.05
CA ARG A 284 14.34 -3.15 -41.77
C ARG A 284 15.61 -3.80 -42.33
N LYS A 285 16.28 -4.66 -41.54
CA LYS A 285 17.47 -5.42 -42.00
C LYS A 285 17.12 -6.38 -43.13
N MET A 286 15.97 -7.05 -43.05
CA MET A 286 15.49 -7.95 -44.10
C MET A 286 15.18 -7.19 -45.40
N SER A 287 14.50 -6.03 -45.33
CA SER A 287 14.23 -5.18 -46.49
C SER A 287 15.50 -4.67 -47.19
N THR A 288 16.53 -4.28 -46.43
CA THR A 288 17.81 -3.87 -47.00
C THR A 288 18.59 -5.02 -47.63
N SER A 289 18.44 -6.25 -47.11
CA SER A 289 19.07 -7.44 -47.71
C SER A 289 18.40 -7.83 -49.03
N VAL A 290 17.08 -7.65 -49.13
CA VAL A 290 16.33 -7.88 -50.38
C VAL A 290 16.66 -6.84 -51.45
N LYS A 291 16.88 -5.57 -51.08
CA LYS A 291 17.33 -4.53 -52.02
C LYS A 291 18.81 -4.66 -52.45
N GLY A 292 19.63 -5.38 -51.69
CA GLY A 292 21.04 -5.62 -51.98
C GLY A 292 21.32 -6.86 -52.85
N SER A 293 20.35 -7.77 -52.98
CA SER A 293 20.36 -8.80 -54.02
C SER A 293 19.68 -8.23 -55.26
N GLU A 294 20.40 -8.12 -56.37
CA GLU A 294 19.81 -7.90 -57.69
C GLU A 294 18.77 -9.00 -57.95
N VAL A 295 17.50 -8.65 -57.74
CA VAL A 295 16.35 -9.41 -58.21
C VAL A 295 15.66 -8.48 -59.19
N GLY A 296 15.76 -8.83 -60.47
CA GLY A 296 15.08 -8.15 -61.56
C GLY A 296 13.58 -8.07 -61.33
N ASP A 297 13.03 -6.93 -61.74
CA ASP A 297 11.63 -6.63 -62.03
C ASP A 297 10.57 -7.54 -61.40
N ILE A 298 10.04 -7.10 -60.25
CA ILE A 298 8.68 -7.45 -59.84
C ILE A 298 7.97 -6.14 -59.46
N GLU A 299 6.89 -5.85 -60.19
CA GLU A 299 5.98 -4.72 -59.95
C GLU A 299 5.47 -4.71 -58.50
N PHE A 300 5.65 -3.60 -57.80
CA PHE A 300 5.00 -3.34 -56.53
C PHE A 300 3.58 -2.81 -56.78
N ALA A 301 2.57 -3.60 -56.45
CA ALA A 301 1.21 -3.09 -56.28
C ALA A 301 1.16 -2.14 -55.06
N ASN A 302 0.47 -1.01 -55.23
CA ASN A 302 0.33 0.07 -54.26
C ASN A 302 -0.20 -0.41 -52.89
N PHE A 303 0.39 0.11 -51.82
CA PHE A 303 0.14 -0.26 -50.42
C PHE A 303 -1.02 0.53 -49.75
N ASP A 304 -1.90 1.17 -50.51
CA ASP A 304 -2.99 1.99 -49.97
C ASP A 304 -4.31 1.20 -49.73
N GLU A 305 -4.40 -0.07 -50.11
CA GLU A 305 -5.64 -0.87 -49.97
C GLU A 305 -5.73 -1.73 -48.69
N LEU A 306 -4.71 -1.76 -47.82
CA LEU A 306 -4.73 -2.62 -46.62
C LEU A 306 -5.21 -1.94 -45.33
N ASN A 307 -5.61 -0.66 -45.37
CA ASN A 307 -6.01 0.08 -44.17
C ASN A 307 -7.53 0.03 -43.86
N GLU A 308 -8.34 -0.70 -44.64
CA GLU A 308 -9.80 -0.77 -44.43
C GLU A 308 -10.39 -2.16 -44.10
N SER A 309 -9.61 -3.24 -44.01
CA SER A 309 -10.16 -4.61 -43.85
C SER A 309 -9.71 -5.39 -42.61
N SER A 310 -9.54 -4.73 -41.45
CA SER A 310 -9.40 -5.45 -40.17
C SER A 310 -10.11 -4.75 -39.02
N ALA A 311 -11.30 -4.24 -39.30
CA ALA A 311 -12.37 -4.16 -38.32
C ALA A 311 -13.43 -5.20 -38.72
N VAL A 312 -13.91 -5.99 -37.75
CA VAL A 312 -14.96 -7.04 -37.88
C VAL A 312 -14.40 -8.31 -38.54
N THR A 313 -14.30 -9.47 -37.87
CA THR A 313 -15.42 -10.40 -37.70
C THR A 313 -15.01 -11.60 -36.80
N THR A 314 -15.63 -11.67 -35.62
CA THR A 314 -16.38 -12.82 -35.05
C THR A 314 -15.71 -14.18 -34.74
N PHE A 315 -15.73 -14.50 -33.44
CA PHE A 315 -15.92 -15.80 -32.78
C PHE A 315 -16.69 -16.87 -33.59
N LYS A 316 -16.12 -18.06 -33.80
CA LYS A 316 -16.76 -19.37 -33.50
C LYS A 316 -15.87 -20.58 -33.81
N THR A 317 -15.55 -21.30 -32.74
CA THR A 317 -15.50 -22.77 -32.55
C THR A 317 -15.41 -23.68 -33.79
N GLY A 318 -14.39 -24.56 -33.80
CA GLY A 318 -14.37 -25.76 -34.64
C GLY A 318 -13.14 -26.62 -34.36
N GLY A 319 -13.22 -27.46 -33.31
CA GLY A 319 -12.17 -28.43 -32.96
C GLY A 319 -12.57 -29.85 -33.34
N VAL A 320 -11.63 -30.49 -34.04
CA VAL A 320 -11.38 -31.94 -34.16
C VAL A 320 -12.03 -32.67 -35.35
N LEU A 321 -11.19 -32.92 -36.36
CA LEU A 321 -11.20 -34.13 -37.19
C LEU A 321 -9.89 -34.89 -36.95
N GLY A 322 -9.97 -36.22 -37.00
CA GLY A 322 -9.01 -37.18 -36.47
C GLY A 322 -7.77 -37.46 -37.32
N GLY A 323 -7.04 -38.51 -36.94
CA GLY A 323 -6.06 -39.17 -37.81
C GLY A 323 -4.83 -39.70 -37.07
N GLY A 324 -4.84 -40.99 -36.75
CA GLY A 324 -3.70 -41.74 -36.18
C GLY A 324 -4.14 -43.06 -35.61
#